data_AF-A0A2L1J9I8-F1
#
_entry.id   AF-A0A2L1J9I8-F1
#
_cell.length_a   1.000
_cell.length_b   1.000
_cell.length_c   1.000
_cell.angle_alpha   90.00
_cell.angle_beta   90.00
_cell.angle_gamma   90.00
#
_symmetry.space_group_name_H-M   'P 1'
#
loop_
_entity.id
_entity.type
_entity.pdbx_description
1 polymer ?
#
loop_
_entity_poly.entity_id
_entity_poly.type
_entity_poly.pdbx_seq_one_letter_code
_entity_poly.pdbx_strand_id
1 'polypeptide(L)' 'MSRNNIQQLQGTEAWYSLLQDRAALLANPGAHHSVLITEARKLYSGNTIDRDELSDMLEQADGALSYAVEALLDGHESD' A
#
# COMPACT_ATOMS: atom_id res chain seq x y z
N MET A 1 -5.41 -16.81 -22.11
CA MET A 1 -4.98 -15.87 -21.06
C MET A 1 -4.32 -16.70 -19.96
N SER A 2 -3.04 -16.48 -19.70
CA SER A 2 -2.23 -17.32 -18.79
C SER A 2 -2.60 -17.06 -17.33
N ARG A 3 -2.64 -18.14 -16.51
CA ARG A 3 -2.99 -18.08 -15.08
C ARG A 3 -2.12 -17.08 -14.29
N ASN A 4 -0.85 -16.94 -14.66
CA ASN A 4 0.07 -15.97 -14.07
C ASN A 4 -0.41 -14.51 -14.18
N ASN A 5 -1.04 -14.12 -15.29
CA ASN A 5 -1.47 -12.74 -15.50
C ASN A 5 -2.69 -12.37 -14.64
N ILE A 6 -3.56 -13.36 -14.38
CA ILE A 6 -4.76 -13.15 -13.55
C ILE A 6 -4.37 -13.07 -12.08
N GLN A 7 -3.41 -13.89 -11.64
CA GLN A 7 -2.90 -13.86 -10.27
C GLN A 7 -2.15 -12.56 -9.96
N GLN A 8 -1.37 -12.05 -10.92
CA GLN A 8 -0.74 -10.73 -10.83
C GLN A 8 -1.77 -9.62 -10.69
N LEU A 9 -2.75 -9.55 -11.60
CA LEU A 9 -3.78 -8.54 -11.56
C LEU A 9 -4.58 -8.56 -10.24
N GLN A 10 -4.98 -9.75 -9.78
CA GLN A 10 -5.74 -9.86 -8.53
C GLN A 10 -4.93 -9.47 -7.30
N GLY A 11 -3.65 -9.83 -7.26
CA GLY A 11 -2.75 -9.49 -6.18
C GLY A 11 -2.47 -7.98 -6.09
N THR A 12 -2.20 -7.35 -7.23
CA THR A 12 -1.96 -5.90 -7.29
C THR A 12 -3.23 -5.10 -7.02
N GLU A 13 -4.38 -5.49 -7.57
CA GLU A 13 -5.69 -4.86 -7.30
C GLU A 13 -6.06 -4.91 -5.81
N ALA A 14 -5.85 -6.06 -5.16
CA ALA A 14 -6.09 -6.19 -3.73
C ALA A 14 -5.19 -5.25 -2.92
N TRP A 15 -3.92 -5.11 -3.32
CA TRP A 15 -3.00 -4.17 -2.69
C TRP A 15 -3.41 -2.71 -2.92
N TYR A 16 -3.82 -2.34 -4.13
CA TYR A 16 -4.31 -0.99 -4.42
C TYR A 16 -5.60 -0.66 -3.65
N SER A 17 -6.47 -1.65 -3.43
CA SER A 17 -7.64 -1.47 -2.58
C SER A 17 -7.25 -1.15 -1.13
N LEU A 18 -6.18 -1.75 -0.60
CA LEU A 18 -5.65 -1.40 0.72
C LEU A 18 -5.05 0.01 0.73
N LEU A 19 -4.34 0.39 -0.33
CA LEU A 19 -3.76 1.74 -0.45
C LEU A 19 -4.84 2.82 -0.50
N GLN A 20 -5.96 2.54 -1.17
CA GLN A 20 -7.10 3.46 -1.30
C GLN A 20 -7.96 3.56 -0.03
N ASP A 21 -7.77 2.65 0.95
CA ASP A 21 -8.46 2.71 2.24
C ASP A 21 -7.90 3.85 3.11
N ARG A 22 -8.31 5.07 2.77
CA ARG A 22 -7.96 6.28 3.52
C ARG A 22 -8.46 6.25 4.96
N ALA A 23 -9.57 5.57 5.24
CA ALA A 23 -10.11 5.53 6.59
C ALA A 23 -9.20 4.71 7.50
N ALA A 24 -8.76 3.52 7.05
CA ALA A 24 -7.79 2.70 7.77
C ALA A 24 -6.43 3.39 7.88
N LEU A 25 -5.99 4.04 6.79
CA LEU A 25 -4.74 4.79 6.73
C LEU A 25 -4.72 5.95 7.75
N LEU A 26 -5.79 6.74 7.87
CA LEU A 26 -5.86 7.85 8.82
C LEU A 26 -6.12 7.39 10.25
N ALA A 27 -6.79 6.25 10.45
CA ALA A 27 -7.04 5.70 11.78
C ALA A 27 -5.75 5.20 12.46
N ASN A 28 -4.87 4.53 11.71
CA ASN A 28 -3.56 4.09 12.21
C ASN A 28 -2.53 4.01 11.08
N PRO A 29 -1.89 5.14 10.72
CA PRO A 29 -0.99 5.22 9.56
C PRO A 29 0.17 4.23 9.63
N GLY A 30 0.79 4.07 10.81
CA GLY A 30 1.94 3.19 10.98
C GLY A 30 1.58 1.71 10.85
N ALA A 31 0.45 1.29 11.43
CA ALA A 31 -0.02 -0.09 11.28
C ALA A 31 -0.45 -0.39 9.84
N HIS A 32 -1.17 0.55 9.21
CA HIS A 32 -1.63 0.40 7.83
C HIS A 32 -0.47 0.33 6.83
N HIS A 33 0.53 1.18 7.01
CA HIS A 33 1.77 1.14 6.24
C HIS A 33 2.50 -0.21 6.35
N SER A 34 2.59 -0.76 7.57
CA SER A 34 3.20 -2.08 7.78
C SER A 34 2.46 -3.20 7.02
N VAL A 35 1.12 -3.10 6.93
CA VAL A 35 0.30 -4.03 6.14
C VAL A 35 0.60 -3.89 4.65
N LEU A 36 0.66 -2.65 4.12
CA LEU A 36 0.99 -2.40 2.71
C LEU A 36 2.37 -2.98 2.34
N ILE A 37 3.39 -2.78 3.16
CA ILE A 37 4.72 -3.36 2.95
C ILE A 37 4.67 -4.88 2.97
N THR A 38 3.94 -5.46 3.92
CA THR A 38 3.83 -6.91 4.09
C THR A 38 3.17 -7.55 2.88
N GLU A 39 2.07 -6.99 2.38
CA GLU A 39 1.37 -7.51 1.21
C GLU A 39 2.20 -7.34 -0.08
N ALA A 40 2.87 -6.20 -0.28
CA ALA A 40 3.78 -6.02 -1.43
C ALA A 40 4.92 -7.07 -1.43
N ARG A 41 5.52 -7.33 -0.27
CA ARG A 41 6.57 -8.37 -0.13
C ARG A 41 6.05 -9.79 -0.36
N LYS A 42 4.80 -10.09 0.01
CA LYS A 42 4.15 -11.38 -0.29
C LYS A 42 3.98 -11.57 -1.79
N LEU A 43 3.53 -10.53 -2.50
CA LEU A 43 3.41 -10.56 -3.97
C LEU A 43 4.76 -10.82 -4.64
N TYR A 44 5.81 -10.14 -4.19
CA TYR A 44 7.16 -10.35 -4.72
C TYR A 44 7.69 -11.76 -4.41
N SER A 45 7.50 -12.25 -3.18
CA SER A 45 7.90 -13.61 -2.77
C SER A 45 7.13 -14.70 -3.52
N GLY A 46 5.88 -14.40 -3.90
CA GLY A 46 5.05 -15.25 -4.76
C GLY A 46 5.39 -15.13 -6.25
N ASN A 47 6.46 -14.41 -6.60
CA ASN A 47 6.90 -14.17 -7.98
C ASN A 47 5.77 -13.56 -8.86
N THR A 48 4.85 -12.85 -8.20
CA THR A 48 3.63 -12.28 -8.78
C THR A 48 3.89 -10.88 -9.33
N ILE A 49 4.81 -10.15 -8.72
CA ILE A 49 5.35 -8.88 -9.17
C ILE A 49 6.88 -8.97 -9.25
N ASP A 50 7.50 -8.12 -10.06
CA ASP A 50 8.94 -7.99 -10.12
C ASP A 50 9.51 -7.00 -9.08
N ARG A 51 10.82 -6.76 -9.14
CA ARG A 51 11.53 -5.90 -8.20
C ARG A 51 11.19 -4.42 -8.42
N ASP A 52 10.96 -4.02 -9.67
CA ASP A 52 10.67 -2.63 -10.01
C ASP A 52 9.24 -2.30 -9.55
N GLU A 53 8.28 -3.19 -9.82
CA GLU A 53 6.91 -3.13 -9.29
C GLU A 53 6.90 -3.09 -7.75
N LEU A 54 7.72 -3.94 -7.09
CA LEU A 54 7.85 -3.88 -5.63
C LEU A 54 8.35 -2.52 -5.16
N SER A 55 9.34 -1.94 -5.84
CA SER A 55 9.89 -0.63 -5.49
C SER A 55 8.81 0.46 -5.59
N ASP A 56 8.06 0.47 -6.68
CA ASP A 56 6.97 1.44 -6.92
C ASP A 56 5.85 1.31 -5.88
N MET A 57 5.53 0.08 -5.46
CA MET A 57 4.52 -0.16 -4.41
C MET A 57 5.00 0.33 -3.04
N LEU A 58 6.28 0.14 -2.71
CA LEU A 58 6.85 0.63 -1.45
C LEU A 58 6.89 2.16 -1.42
N GLU A 59 7.28 2.82 -2.51
CA GLU A 59 7.27 4.28 -2.62
C GLU A 59 5.85 4.85 -2.42
N GLN A 60 4.84 4.23 -3.03
CA GLN A 60 3.45 4.62 -2.83
C GLN A 60 2.96 4.42 -1.39
N ALA A 61 3.38 3.34 -0.72
CA ALA A 61 3.07 3.13 0.69
C ALA A 61 3.70 4.21 1.58
N ASP A 62 4.97 4.55 1.34
CA ASP A 62 5.67 5.61 2.06
C ASP A 62 5.00 6.98 1.83
N GLY A 63 4.61 7.27 0.58
CA GLY A 63 3.84 8.47 0.24
C GLY A 63 2.49 8.54 0.96
N ALA A 64 1.76 7.42 1.04
CA ALA A 64 0.50 7.35 1.78
C ALA A 64 0.70 7.57 3.28
N LEU A 65 1.77 7.02 3.88
CA LEU A 65 2.12 7.28 5.27
C LEU A 65 2.43 8.75 5.51
N SER A 66 3.25 9.38 4.66
CA SER A 66 3.58 10.81 4.78
C SER A 66 2.32 11.67 4.71
N TYR A 67 1.46 11.41 3.73
CA TYR A 67 0.18 12.10 3.58
C TYR A 67 -0.69 11.95 4.85
N ALA A 68 -0.80 10.73 5.39
CA ALA A 68 -1.63 10.47 6.55
C ALA A 68 -1.11 11.14 7.82
N VAL A 69 0.21 11.14 8.02
CA VAL A 69 0.85 11.85 9.12
C VAL A 69 0.61 13.36 9.00
N GLU A 70 0.82 13.94 7.81
CA GLU A 70 0.56 15.35 7.55
C GLU A 70 -0.92 15.71 7.77
N ALA A 71 -1.85 14.90 7.28
CA ALA A 71 -3.29 15.14 7.44
C ALA A 71 -3.74 15.06 8.92
N LEU A 72 -3.14 14.18 9.71
CA LEU A 72 -3.39 14.09 11.15
C LEU A 72 -2.82 15.29 11.92
N LEU A 73 -1.67 15.81 11.49
CA LEU A 73 -1.05 17.00 12.09
C LEU A 73 -1.83 18.27 11.72
N ASP A 74 -2.18 18.47 10.46
CA ASP A 74 -2.96 19.62 9.97
C ASP A 74 -4.35 19.69 10.62
N GLY A 75 -5.00 18.53 10.81
CA GLY A 75 -6.25 18.41 11.55
C GLY A 75 -6.14 18.71 13.05
N HIS A 76 -4.92 18.71 13.62
CA HIS A 76 -4.66 19.02 15.03
C HIS A 76 -4.31 20.50 15.26
N GLU A 77 -3.81 21.23 14.26
CA GLU A 77 -3.42 22.64 14.38
C GLU A 77 -4.58 23.65 14.23
N SER A 78 -5.82 23.16 14.15
CA SER A 78 -7.03 23.98 14.00
C SER A 78 -7.86 24.17 15.29
N ASP A 79 -7.34 23.80 16.47
CA ASP A 79 -7.97 24.05 17.79
C ASP A 79 -7.38 25.26 18.52
#